data_AF-A0A1Q7ZKU5-F1
#
_entry.id   AF-A0A1Q7ZKU5-F1
#
_cell.length_a   1.000
_cell.length_b   1.000
_cell.length_c   1.000
_cell.angle_alpha   90.00
_cell.angle_beta   90.00
_cell.angle_gamma   90.00
#
_symmetry.space_group_name_H-M   'P 1'
#
loop_
_entity.id
_entity.type
_entity.pdbx_description
1 polymer ?
#
loop_
_entity_poly.entity_id
_entity_poly.type
_entity_poly.pdbx_seq_one_letter_code
_entity_poly.pdbx_strand_id
1 'polypeptide(L)'
;MAFPGADILAVLNTNYAPPQPPASPTDAYKLFLLGGKTELQWGRQVQPTFVTVWLGNNDALAAILDTSANAGSAADITPPATFATRFTAFMDSLDTFGSIQGGLLLGAVQVTGAPYLSAGKYYAAAAAGIPTLTVLPNCLASTPIPGGAPGDSAYVYIPFHYGAPRVAAAAAGAPTTIDCSDTHVISVAETLNMLGTVAQYNATIAQAAAARQWAYVDPNPLLKALAAAGAIRPFPAFPPDPNSGAAPFGTALSRDGVHPSTATHLLLAQVLRDSINAHYHAAIPAITPVP
;
A
#
# COMPACT_ATOMS: atom_id res chain seq x y z
N MET A 1 -17.09 -3.66 -7.30
CA MET A 1 -16.27 -4.67 -8.01
C MET A 1 -14.83 -4.24 -7.84
N ALA A 2 -13.95 -5.15 -7.42
CA ALA A 2 -12.52 -4.86 -7.23
C ALA A 2 -11.72 -5.94 -7.94
N PHE A 3 -10.68 -5.55 -8.65
CA PHE A 3 -9.77 -6.48 -9.30
C PHE A 3 -8.35 -6.32 -8.70
N PRO A 4 -7.66 -7.42 -8.35
CA PRO A 4 -6.33 -7.34 -7.76
C PRO A 4 -5.34 -6.56 -8.63
N GLY A 5 -4.54 -5.69 -8.02
CA GLY A 5 -3.48 -4.94 -8.69
C GLY A 5 -3.95 -3.78 -9.57
N ALA A 6 -5.24 -3.43 -9.61
CA ALA A 6 -5.73 -2.30 -10.39
C ALA A 6 -5.24 -0.95 -9.81
N ASP A 7 -4.62 -0.13 -10.65
CA ASP A 7 -4.37 1.30 -10.41
C ASP A 7 -5.55 2.15 -10.93
N ILE A 8 -5.50 3.47 -10.75
CA ILE A 8 -6.59 4.34 -11.23
C ILE A 8 -6.78 4.27 -12.76
N LEU A 9 -5.73 3.98 -13.52
CA LEU A 9 -5.80 3.88 -14.98
C LEU A 9 -6.56 2.62 -15.42
N ALA A 10 -6.31 1.49 -14.77
CA ALA A 10 -6.94 0.20 -15.02
C ALA A 10 -8.45 0.21 -14.73
N VAL A 11 -8.89 0.99 -13.73
CA VAL A 11 -10.32 1.11 -13.41
C VAL A 11 -11.06 1.96 -14.47
N LEU A 12 -10.38 2.93 -15.07
CA LEU A 12 -10.94 3.81 -16.10
C LEU A 12 -10.97 3.17 -17.49
N ASN A 13 -9.94 2.40 -17.83
CA ASN A 13 -9.77 1.87 -19.18
C ASN A 13 -9.78 0.34 -19.16
N THR A 14 -10.51 -0.23 -20.11
CA THR A 14 -10.34 -1.66 -20.41
C THR A 14 -8.90 -1.85 -20.90
N ASN A 15 -8.27 -2.99 -20.61
CA ASN A 15 -6.99 -3.40 -21.23
C ASN A 15 -7.05 -3.56 -22.76
N TYR A 16 -8.14 -3.11 -23.39
CA TYR A 16 -8.46 -3.21 -24.80
C TYR A 16 -8.81 -1.84 -25.44
N ALA A 17 -8.75 -0.72 -24.71
CA ALA A 17 -8.91 0.64 -25.26
C ALA A 17 -7.80 1.62 -24.80
N PRO A 18 -7.30 2.53 -25.67
CA PRO A 18 -6.29 3.53 -25.30
C PRO A 18 -6.80 4.62 -24.32
N PRO A 19 -5.95 5.15 -23.42
CA PRO A 19 -4.60 4.66 -23.13
C PRO A 19 -4.65 3.33 -22.37
N GLN A 20 -3.93 2.33 -22.89
CA GLN A 20 -3.89 1.01 -22.28
C GLN A 20 -3.09 1.08 -20.98
N PRO A 21 -3.57 0.50 -19.88
CA PRO A 21 -2.70 0.20 -18.76
C PRO A 21 -1.57 -0.75 -19.22
N PRO A 22 -0.39 -0.71 -18.56
CA PRO A 22 0.65 -1.70 -18.81
C PRO A 22 0.09 -3.12 -18.69
N ALA A 23 0.54 -4.02 -19.58
CA ALA A 23 0.09 -5.41 -19.55
C ALA A 23 0.42 -6.07 -18.21
N SER A 24 -0.56 -6.72 -17.60
CA SER A 24 -0.42 -7.44 -16.33
C SER A 24 -0.63 -8.95 -16.54
N PRO A 25 0.09 -9.82 -15.81
CA PRO A 25 -0.19 -11.26 -15.79
C PRO A 25 -1.64 -11.60 -15.42
N THR A 26 -2.33 -10.67 -14.77
CA THR A 26 -3.72 -10.83 -14.35
C THR A 26 -4.75 -10.43 -15.40
N ASP A 27 -4.34 -9.86 -16.53
CA ASP A 27 -5.25 -9.34 -17.56
C ASP A 27 -6.16 -10.42 -18.16
N ALA A 28 -5.67 -11.66 -18.26
CA ALA A 28 -6.48 -12.80 -18.68
C ALA A 28 -7.67 -13.05 -17.73
N TYR A 29 -7.49 -12.83 -16.42
CA TYR A 29 -8.58 -12.95 -15.45
C TYR A 29 -9.56 -11.79 -15.54
N LYS A 30 -9.15 -10.58 -15.99
CA LYS A 30 -10.11 -9.51 -16.25
C LYS A 30 -11.09 -9.90 -17.35
N LEU A 31 -10.62 -10.55 -18.41
CA LEU A 31 -11.52 -11.06 -19.45
C LEU A 31 -12.49 -12.11 -18.89
N PHE A 32 -12.00 -13.06 -18.08
CA PHE A 32 -12.83 -14.12 -17.52
C PHE A 32 -13.83 -13.60 -16.46
N LEU A 33 -13.37 -12.79 -15.51
CA LEU A 33 -14.15 -12.31 -14.37
C LEU A 33 -15.01 -11.09 -14.71
N LEU A 34 -14.53 -10.22 -15.60
CA LEU A 34 -15.21 -8.98 -15.98
C LEU A 34 -15.74 -9.00 -17.43
N GLY A 35 -15.58 -10.09 -18.18
CA GLY A 35 -16.13 -10.17 -19.55
C GLY A 35 -15.64 -9.04 -20.48
N GLY A 36 -14.41 -8.57 -20.28
CA GLY A 36 -13.81 -7.47 -21.06
C GLY A 36 -14.21 -6.05 -20.62
N LYS A 37 -15.01 -5.90 -19.56
CA LYS A 37 -15.37 -4.60 -18.97
C LYS A 37 -14.38 -4.17 -17.89
N THR A 38 -14.32 -2.88 -17.59
CA THR A 38 -13.66 -2.38 -16.37
C THR A 38 -14.52 -2.60 -15.12
N GLU A 39 -13.93 -2.48 -13.94
CA GLU A 39 -14.62 -2.49 -12.66
C GLU A 39 -15.68 -1.38 -12.58
N LEU A 40 -15.39 -0.20 -13.16
CA LEU A 40 -16.31 0.92 -13.24
C LEU A 40 -17.52 0.61 -14.15
N GLN A 41 -17.26 0.02 -15.32
CA GLN A 41 -18.32 -0.39 -16.25
C GLN A 41 -19.22 -1.47 -15.62
N TRP A 42 -18.66 -2.46 -14.93
CA TRP A 42 -19.45 -3.42 -14.15
C TRP A 42 -20.19 -2.77 -13.00
N GLY A 43 -19.55 -1.86 -12.27
CA GLY A 43 -20.15 -1.08 -11.20
C GLY A 43 -21.43 -0.39 -11.67
N ARG A 44 -21.44 0.17 -12.88
CA ARG A 44 -22.65 0.81 -13.44
C ARG A 44 -23.80 -0.18 -13.66
N GLN A 45 -23.50 -1.42 -14.03
CA GLN A 45 -24.53 -2.41 -14.37
C GLN A 45 -25.31 -2.90 -13.15
N VAL A 46 -24.67 -2.92 -11.98
CA VAL A 46 -25.32 -3.36 -10.74
C VAL A 46 -26.16 -2.25 -10.07
N GLN A 47 -26.24 -1.06 -10.69
CA GLN A 47 -27.04 0.09 -10.24
C GLN A 47 -26.92 0.37 -8.73
N PRO A 48 -25.68 0.60 -8.23
CA PRO A 48 -25.43 0.70 -6.80
C PRO A 48 -26.08 1.96 -6.22
N THR A 49 -26.67 1.85 -5.04
CA THR A 49 -27.13 3.00 -4.25
C THR A 49 -26.06 3.55 -3.32
N PHE A 50 -25.03 2.76 -3.05
CA PHE A 50 -23.88 3.15 -2.23
C PHE A 50 -22.59 2.58 -2.81
N VAL A 51 -21.50 3.35 -2.78
CA VAL A 51 -20.18 2.89 -3.24
C VAL A 51 -19.10 3.08 -2.18
N THR A 52 -18.17 2.14 -2.10
CA THR A 52 -16.94 2.29 -1.33
C THR A 52 -15.76 2.20 -2.28
N VAL A 53 -14.87 3.19 -2.24
CA VAL A 53 -13.76 3.33 -3.18
C VAL A 53 -12.45 3.35 -2.39
N TRP A 54 -11.55 2.43 -2.70
CA TRP A 54 -10.18 2.41 -2.18
C TRP A 54 -9.20 2.26 -3.34
N LEU A 55 -8.76 3.38 -3.89
CA LEU A 55 -7.88 3.46 -5.05
C LEU A 55 -6.69 4.36 -4.73
N GLY A 56 -5.59 4.20 -5.48
CA GLY A 56 -4.33 4.94 -5.27
C GLY A 56 -3.22 4.14 -4.58
N ASN A 57 -3.52 2.98 -3.99
CA ASN A 57 -2.48 2.11 -3.40
C ASN A 57 -1.53 1.59 -4.49
N ASN A 58 -2.09 1.01 -5.56
CA ASN A 58 -1.30 0.41 -6.65
C ASN A 58 -0.61 1.47 -7.54
N ASP A 59 -1.09 2.71 -7.51
CA ASP A 59 -0.45 3.84 -8.20
C ASP A 59 0.94 4.20 -7.62
N ALA A 60 1.25 3.78 -6.39
CA ALA A 60 2.57 3.96 -5.77
C ALA A 60 3.26 2.64 -5.38
N LEU A 61 2.51 1.52 -5.29
CA LEU A 61 3.04 0.24 -4.84
C LEU A 61 4.10 -0.34 -5.77
N ALA A 62 4.00 -0.11 -7.09
CA ALA A 62 4.92 -0.67 -8.06
C ALA A 62 6.38 -0.26 -7.77
N ALA A 63 6.61 0.99 -7.31
CA ALA A 63 7.93 1.49 -6.96
C ALA A 63 8.64 0.65 -5.88
N ILE A 64 7.91 0.04 -4.95
CA ILE A 64 8.55 -0.78 -3.89
C ILE A 64 8.73 -2.24 -4.31
N LEU A 65 8.05 -2.67 -5.37
CA LEU A 65 8.05 -4.06 -5.86
C LEU A 65 8.94 -4.25 -7.10
N ASP A 66 9.56 -3.19 -7.63
CA ASP A 66 10.49 -3.29 -8.75
C ASP A 66 11.73 -4.12 -8.38
N THR A 67 11.85 -5.29 -8.99
CA THR A 67 13.00 -6.20 -8.83
C THR A 67 14.04 -6.05 -9.95
N SER A 68 13.85 -5.12 -10.89
CA SER A 68 14.70 -4.91 -12.08
C SER A 68 15.84 -3.92 -11.85
N ALA A 69 16.14 -3.64 -10.58
CA ALA A 69 17.22 -2.78 -10.11
C ALA A 69 16.95 -1.26 -10.25
N ASN A 70 15.72 -0.77 -10.03
CA ASN A 70 15.42 0.65 -9.78
C ASN A 70 14.32 0.84 -8.72
N ALA A 71 14.43 0.13 -7.59
CA ALA A 71 13.45 0.24 -6.51
C ALA A 71 13.33 1.68 -6.01
N GLY A 72 12.11 2.16 -5.81
CA GLY A 72 11.82 3.52 -5.38
C GLY A 72 11.73 4.55 -6.51
N SER A 73 11.94 4.13 -7.76
CA SER A 73 11.88 4.99 -8.94
C SER A 73 10.56 5.77 -9.05
N ALA A 74 10.67 7.06 -9.31
CA ALA A 74 9.50 7.91 -9.55
C ALA A 74 8.77 7.56 -10.86
N ALA A 75 9.41 6.82 -11.78
CA ALA A 75 8.77 6.36 -13.01
C ALA A 75 7.71 5.27 -12.74
N ASP A 76 7.83 4.56 -11.62
CA ASP A 76 6.91 3.51 -11.18
C ASP A 76 5.81 4.04 -10.26
N ILE A 77 5.65 5.37 -10.20
CA ILE A 77 4.64 6.06 -9.41
C ILE A 77 3.81 6.93 -10.34
N THR A 78 2.48 6.85 -10.28
CA THR A 78 1.61 7.76 -11.03
C THR A 78 1.87 9.21 -10.57
N PRO A 79 2.25 10.16 -11.43
CA PRO A 79 2.50 11.52 -10.97
C PRO A 79 1.25 12.14 -10.31
N PRO A 80 1.36 12.93 -9.21
CA PRO A 80 0.21 13.47 -8.48
C PRO A 80 -0.81 14.20 -9.35
N ALA A 81 -0.36 15.03 -10.30
CA ALA A 81 -1.25 15.72 -11.23
C ALA A 81 -2.01 14.75 -12.17
N THR A 82 -1.33 13.69 -12.63
CA THR A 82 -1.93 12.63 -13.43
C THR A 82 -2.94 11.83 -12.63
N PHE A 83 -2.61 11.47 -11.39
CA PHE A 83 -3.55 10.81 -10.47
C PHE A 83 -4.77 11.69 -10.22
N ALA A 84 -4.59 12.98 -9.90
CA ALA A 84 -5.70 13.90 -9.65
C ALA A 84 -6.65 14.01 -10.87
N THR A 85 -6.09 14.10 -12.08
CA THR A 85 -6.87 14.13 -13.32
C THR A 85 -7.67 12.84 -13.50
N ARG A 86 -7.02 11.68 -13.36
CA ARG A 86 -7.66 10.37 -13.54
C ARG A 86 -8.71 10.10 -12.45
N PHE A 87 -8.38 10.39 -11.20
CA PHE A 87 -9.30 10.22 -10.07
C PHE A 87 -10.53 11.12 -10.23
N THR A 88 -10.36 12.37 -10.68
CA THR A 88 -11.49 13.25 -11.00
C THR A 88 -12.37 12.64 -12.10
N ALA A 89 -11.78 12.16 -13.21
CA ALA A 89 -12.54 11.50 -14.27
C ALA A 89 -13.29 10.24 -13.78
N PHE A 90 -12.68 9.47 -12.87
CA PHE A 90 -13.32 8.32 -12.25
C PHE A 90 -14.54 8.73 -11.42
N MET A 91 -14.39 9.77 -10.60
CA MET A 91 -15.46 10.29 -9.76
C MET A 91 -16.59 10.92 -10.58
N ASP A 92 -16.27 11.66 -11.64
CA ASP A 92 -17.26 12.20 -12.57
C ASP A 92 -18.06 11.07 -13.23
N SER A 93 -17.41 9.95 -13.57
CA SER A 93 -18.11 8.79 -14.10
C SER A 93 -19.08 8.17 -13.10
N LEU A 94 -18.70 8.06 -11.81
CA LEU A 94 -19.61 7.61 -10.75
C LEU A 94 -20.83 8.52 -10.65
N ASP A 95 -20.67 9.85 -10.75
CA ASP A 95 -21.80 10.78 -10.70
C ASP A 95 -22.80 10.55 -11.84
N THR A 96 -22.32 10.08 -13.01
CA THR A 96 -23.21 9.74 -14.14
C THR A 96 -24.01 8.44 -13.95
N PHE A 97 -23.80 7.68 -12.87
CA PHE A 97 -24.54 6.44 -12.64
C PHE A 97 -26.02 6.72 -12.35
N GLY A 98 -26.34 7.86 -11.73
CA GLY A 98 -27.71 8.28 -11.37
C GLY A 98 -28.38 7.45 -10.26
N SER A 99 -27.88 6.25 -9.95
CA SER A 99 -28.37 5.37 -8.88
C SER A 99 -27.70 5.61 -7.53
N ILE A 100 -26.49 6.17 -7.51
CA ILE A 100 -25.69 6.37 -6.29
C ILE A 100 -26.30 7.48 -5.43
N GLN A 101 -26.57 7.15 -4.17
CA GLN A 101 -27.13 8.06 -3.17
C GLN A 101 -26.12 8.42 -2.06
N GLY A 102 -25.01 7.69 -1.97
CA GLY A 102 -23.94 7.96 -1.01
C GLY A 102 -22.67 7.16 -1.32
N GLY A 103 -21.58 7.52 -0.66
CA GLY A 103 -20.34 6.77 -0.80
C GLY A 103 -19.34 7.03 0.32
N LEU A 104 -18.31 6.19 0.34
CA LEU A 104 -17.16 6.37 1.22
C LEU A 104 -15.88 6.22 0.41
N LEU A 105 -15.00 7.21 0.51
CA LEU A 105 -13.67 7.14 -0.09
C LEU A 105 -12.61 6.83 0.98
N LEU A 106 -11.73 5.88 0.68
CA LEU A 106 -10.57 5.57 1.50
C LEU A 106 -9.32 6.18 0.89
N GLY A 107 -8.51 6.81 1.73
CA GLY A 107 -7.17 7.26 1.36
C GLY A 107 -6.26 6.09 0.97
N ALA A 108 -5.31 6.35 0.08
CA ALA A 108 -4.20 5.48 -0.21
C ALA A 108 -3.30 5.29 1.03
N VAL A 109 -2.78 4.08 1.20
CA VAL A 109 -1.84 3.73 2.27
C VAL A 109 -0.43 4.22 1.93
N GLN A 110 0.34 4.58 2.95
CA GLN A 110 1.76 4.84 2.82
C GLN A 110 2.48 3.53 2.52
N VAL A 111 2.86 3.32 1.25
CA VAL A 111 3.52 2.09 0.78
C VAL A 111 4.85 1.81 1.49
N THR A 112 5.51 2.86 1.99
CA THR A 112 6.73 2.76 2.81
C THR A 112 6.49 2.17 4.21
N GLY A 113 5.23 2.08 4.63
CA GLY A 113 4.81 1.39 5.86
C GLY A 113 4.61 -0.12 5.70
N ALA A 114 4.69 -0.65 4.48
CA ALA A 114 4.62 -2.08 4.25
C ALA A 114 5.88 -2.78 4.80
N PRO A 115 5.75 -3.84 5.62
CA PRO A 115 6.89 -4.64 6.11
C PRO A 115 7.81 -5.22 5.04
N TYR A 116 7.33 -5.32 3.81
CA TYR A 116 8.14 -5.60 2.63
C TYR A 116 9.35 -4.67 2.53
N LEU A 117 9.21 -3.42 2.99
CA LEU A 117 10.29 -2.48 3.18
C LEU A 117 10.72 -2.46 4.63
N SER A 118 12.02 -2.66 4.87
CA SER A 118 12.57 -2.57 6.21
C SER A 118 13.78 -1.64 6.24
N ALA A 119 13.74 -0.68 7.17
CA ALA A 119 14.81 0.30 7.31
C ALA A 119 16.14 -0.41 7.57
N GLY A 120 17.24 0.09 6.99
CA GLY A 120 18.53 -0.59 7.08
C GLY A 120 19.03 -0.85 8.51
N LYS A 121 18.57 -0.05 9.49
CA LYS A 121 18.80 -0.29 10.92
C LYS A 121 18.36 -1.68 11.42
N TYR A 122 17.30 -2.26 10.84
CA TYR A 122 16.83 -3.58 11.24
C TYR A 122 17.74 -4.70 10.70
N TYR A 123 18.26 -4.54 9.49
CA TYR A 123 19.28 -5.45 8.94
C TYR A 123 20.60 -5.33 9.70
N ALA A 124 21.02 -4.11 10.07
CA ALA A 124 22.22 -3.90 10.87
C ALA A 124 22.09 -4.51 12.28
N ALA A 125 20.91 -4.42 12.90
CA ALA A 125 20.64 -5.10 14.16
C ALA A 125 20.73 -6.63 14.02
N ALA A 126 20.21 -7.18 12.92
CA ALA A 126 20.28 -8.62 12.66
C ALA A 126 21.71 -9.12 12.41
N ALA A 127 22.58 -8.30 11.82
CA ALA A 127 23.99 -8.63 11.60
C ALA A 127 24.75 -8.95 12.90
N ALA A 128 24.31 -8.42 14.05
CA ALA A 128 24.88 -8.78 15.35
C ALA A 128 24.74 -10.28 15.69
N GLY A 129 23.71 -10.95 15.15
CA GLY A 129 23.48 -12.38 15.32
C GLY A 129 23.92 -13.23 14.12
N ILE A 130 24.41 -12.63 13.04
CA ILE A 130 24.81 -13.31 11.80
C ILE A 130 26.21 -12.82 11.41
N PRO A 131 27.29 -13.45 11.92
CA PRO A 131 28.67 -12.93 11.76
C PRO A 131 29.15 -12.74 10.32
N THR A 132 28.54 -13.45 9.38
CA THR A 132 28.81 -13.41 7.93
C THR A 132 28.02 -12.34 7.19
N LEU A 133 27.09 -11.64 7.86
CA LEU A 133 26.33 -10.53 7.29
C LEU A 133 27.02 -9.20 7.65
N THR A 134 27.41 -8.44 6.63
CA THR A 134 27.87 -7.06 6.81
C THR A 134 26.84 -6.09 6.23
N VAL A 135 26.44 -5.09 7.01
CA VAL A 135 25.57 -3.99 6.54
C VAL A 135 26.36 -2.70 6.58
N LEU A 136 26.51 -2.03 5.44
CA LEU A 136 27.33 -0.83 5.35
C LEU A 136 26.65 0.38 6.04
N PRO A 137 27.43 1.34 6.59
CA PRO A 137 26.88 2.48 7.31
C PRO A 137 25.91 3.36 6.50
N ASN A 138 26.05 3.40 5.16
CA ASN A 138 25.13 4.13 4.29
C ASN A 138 23.67 3.62 4.39
N CYS A 139 23.46 2.36 4.79
CA CYS A 139 22.14 1.80 5.05
C CYS A 139 21.41 2.39 6.27
N LEU A 140 22.13 3.09 7.14
CA LEU A 140 21.55 3.68 8.35
C LEU A 140 21.06 5.13 8.14
N ALA A 141 21.22 5.67 6.93
CA ALA A 141 20.83 7.03 6.62
C ALA A 141 19.32 7.25 6.80
N SER A 142 18.98 8.39 7.39
CA SER A 142 17.60 8.84 7.58
C SER A 142 17.54 10.36 7.71
N THR A 143 16.37 10.92 7.42
CA THR A 143 16.09 12.36 7.57
C THR A 143 14.68 12.52 8.15
N PRO A 144 14.46 13.45 9.11
CA PRO A 144 13.11 13.77 9.57
C PRO A 144 12.18 14.11 8.41
N ILE A 145 10.94 13.63 8.45
CA ILE A 145 9.95 13.93 7.41
C ILE A 145 9.56 15.42 7.52
N PRO A 146 9.73 16.25 6.47
CA PRO A 146 9.28 17.64 6.50
C PRO A 146 7.77 17.72 6.75
N GLY A 147 7.37 18.45 7.80
CA GLY A 147 5.97 18.55 8.22
C GLY A 147 5.38 17.28 8.84
N GLY A 148 6.20 16.24 9.08
CA GLY A 148 5.81 15.02 9.76
C GLY A 148 5.67 15.19 11.27
N ALA A 149 5.12 14.16 11.95
CA ALA A 149 5.03 14.17 13.40
C ALA A 149 6.43 14.08 14.04
N PRO A 150 6.61 14.60 15.27
CA PRO A 150 7.88 14.49 15.99
C PRO A 150 8.37 13.03 16.07
N GLY A 151 9.60 12.79 15.61
CA GLY A 151 10.22 11.46 15.60
C GLY A 151 9.96 10.64 14.34
N ASP A 152 9.12 11.12 13.40
CA ASP A 152 8.96 10.47 12.10
C ASP A 152 10.13 10.82 11.18
N SER A 153 10.76 9.79 10.62
CA SER A 153 11.88 9.92 9.68
C SER A 153 11.64 9.09 8.43
N ALA A 154 12.09 9.61 7.29
CA ALA A 154 12.34 8.85 6.09
C ALA A 154 13.69 8.13 6.24
N TYR A 155 13.72 6.83 5.96
CA TYR A 155 14.91 5.99 6.09
C TYR A 155 15.35 5.50 4.71
N VAL A 156 16.60 5.05 4.62
CA VAL A 156 16.96 4.07 3.58
C VAL A 156 16.20 2.77 3.87
N TYR A 157 15.46 2.28 2.89
CA TYR A 157 14.70 1.04 2.96
C TYR A 157 15.32 -0.04 2.09
N ILE A 158 15.47 -1.23 2.66
CA ILE A 158 15.90 -2.42 1.94
C ILE A 158 14.67 -3.28 1.68
N PRO A 159 14.25 -3.43 0.41
CA PRO A 159 13.16 -4.32 0.04
C PRO A 159 13.44 -5.78 0.35
N PHE A 160 12.40 -6.53 0.67
CA PHE A 160 12.50 -7.94 1.03
C PHE A 160 13.16 -8.79 -0.06
N HIS A 161 12.85 -8.54 -1.34
CA HIS A 161 13.44 -9.30 -2.45
C HIS A 161 14.96 -9.13 -2.56
N TYR A 162 15.50 -7.99 -2.09
CA TYR A 162 16.93 -7.71 -2.10
C TYR A 162 17.61 -8.21 -0.83
N GLY A 163 17.01 -7.91 0.32
CA GLY A 163 17.58 -8.18 1.64
C GLY A 163 17.46 -9.64 2.06
N ALA A 164 16.29 -10.27 1.88
CA ALA A 164 16.05 -11.62 2.40
C ALA A 164 17.00 -12.68 1.83
N PRO A 165 17.29 -12.73 0.50
CA PRO A 165 18.26 -13.68 -0.04
C PRO A 165 19.68 -13.49 0.54
N ARG A 166 20.08 -12.24 0.78
CA ARG A 166 21.39 -11.91 1.36
C ARG A 166 21.50 -12.36 2.80
N VAL A 167 20.45 -12.13 3.58
CA VAL A 167 20.43 -12.60 4.97
C VAL A 167 20.39 -14.12 5.03
N ALA A 168 19.65 -14.79 4.14
CA ALA A 168 19.63 -16.25 4.04
C ALA A 168 21.01 -16.83 3.68
N ALA A 169 21.70 -16.23 2.70
CA ALA A 169 23.05 -16.64 2.33
C ALA A 169 24.05 -16.46 3.48
N ALA A 170 23.99 -15.32 4.16
CA ALA A 170 24.80 -15.07 5.35
C ALA A 170 24.52 -16.08 6.46
N ALA A 171 23.25 -16.32 6.80
CA ALA A 171 22.86 -17.31 7.80
C ALA A 171 23.31 -18.74 7.45
N ALA A 172 23.46 -19.06 6.16
CA ALA A 172 24.03 -20.33 5.67
C ALA A 172 25.57 -20.38 5.68
N GLY A 173 26.24 -19.33 6.17
CA GLY A 173 27.69 -19.24 6.31
C GLY A 173 28.42 -18.57 5.14
N ALA A 174 27.71 -18.09 4.12
CA ALA A 174 28.33 -17.38 2.99
C ALA A 174 28.48 -15.87 3.30
N PRO A 175 29.71 -15.32 3.39
CA PRO A 175 29.90 -13.90 3.63
C PRO A 175 29.16 -13.04 2.63
N THR A 176 28.32 -12.13 3.12
CA THR A 176 27.46 -11.29 2.30
C THR A 176 27.47 -9.86 2.81
N THR A 177 27.52 -8.90 1.89
CA THR A 177 27.45 -7.47 2.20
C THR A 177 26.17 -6.86 1.62
N ILE A 178 25.49 -6.04 2.43
CA ILE A 178 24.42 -5.15 1.99
C ILE A 178 25.04 -3.74 1.86
N ASP A 179 25.16 -3.27 0.63
CA ASP A 179 25.52 -1.88 0.30
C ASP A 179 24.27 -1.16 -0.19
N CYS A 180 23.89 -0.09 0.52
CA CYS A 180 22.70 0.68 0.19
C CYS A 180 22.91 1.74 -0.92
N SER A 181 23.99 1.61 -1.68
CA SER A 181 24.18 2.27 -2.97
C SER A 181 23.67 1.40 -4.14
N ASP A 182 23.28 0.15 -3.87
CA ASP A 182 22.69 -0.76 -4.84
C ASP A 182 21.30 -0.26 -5.27
N THR A 183 20.99 -0.37 -6.56
CA THR A 183 19.79 0.21 -7.15
C THR A 183 18.50 -0.57 -6.83
N HIS A 184 18.60 -1.69 -6.12
CA HIS A 184 17.43 -2.35 -5.51
C HIS A 184 17.10 -1.79 -4.11
N VAL A 185 17.91 -0.89 -3.56
CA VAL A 185 17.66 -0.26 -2.27
C VAL A 185 17.02 1.10 -2.49
N ILE A 186 16.04 1.44 -1.65
CA ILE A 186 15.31 2.70 -1.73
C ILE A 186 16.01 3.73 -0.84
N SER A 187 16.42 4.83 -1.45
CA SER A 187 17.06 5.97 -0.78
C SER A 187 16.09 6.79 0.08
N VAL A 188 16.65 7.68 0.89
CA VAL A 188 15.86 8.67 1.65
C VAL A 188 15.06 9.59 0.72
N ALA A 189 15.63 9.99 -0.41
CA ALA A 189 14.97 10.89 -1.36
C ALA A 189 13.75 10.22 -2.02
N GLU A 190 13.90 8.96 -2.45
CA GLU A 190 12.79 8.17 -3.01
C GLU A 190 11.71 7.90 -1.97
N THR A 191 12.12 7.64 -0.71
CA THR A 191 11.19 7.51 0.42
C THR A 191 10.36 8.78 0.63
N LEU A 192 11.00 9.95 0.65
CA LEU A 192 10.32 11.24 0.77
C LEU A 192 9.39 11.51 -0.43
N ASN A 193 9.81 11.14 -1.64
CA ASN A 193 8.99 11.25 -2.85
C ASN A 193 7.71 10.41 -2.75
N MET A 194 7.82 9.15 -2.31
CA MET A 194 6.64 8.28 -2.11
C MET A 194 5.70 8.83 -1.04
N LEU A 195 6.23 9.23 0.12
CA LEU A 195 5.45 9.80 1.22
C LEU A 195 4.69 11.07 0.79
N GLY A 196 5.37 11.96 0.06
CA GLY A 196 4.80 13.20 -0.45
C GLY A 196 3.76 12.97 -1.56
N THR A 197 3.98 11.97 -2.41
CA THR A 197 3.03 11.59 -3.47
C THR A 197 1.74 11.02 -2.90
N VAL A 198 1.81 10.06 -1.97
CA VAL A 198 0.61 9.49 -1.33
C VAL A 198 -0.15 10.54 -0.52
N ALA A 199 0.55 11.47 0.15
CA ALA A 199 -0.12 12.60 0.81
C ALA A 199 -0.92 13.47 -0.18
N GLN A 200 -0.40 13.70 -1.38
CA GLN A 200 -1.10 14.43 -2.44
C GLN A 200 -2.29 13.63 -3.01
N TYR A 201 -2.14 12.31 -3.20
CA TYR A 201 -3.28 11.45 -3.58
C TYR A 201 -4.40 11.55 -2.54
N ASN A 202 -4.07 11.46 -1.25
CA ASN A 202 -5.05 11.54 -0.18
C ASN A 202 -5.73 12.91 -0.09
N ALA A 203 -5.02 13.98 -0.42
CA ALA A 203 -5.62 15.31 -0.57
C ALA A 203 -6.66 15.34 -1.71
N THR A 204 -6.34 14.78 -2.88
CA THR A 204 -7.30 14.63 -3.99
C THR A 204 -8.52 13.81 -3.59
N ILE A 205 -8.31 12.65 -2.95
CA ILE A 205 -9.39 11.74 -2.54
C ILE A 205 -10.31 12.43 -1.52
N ALA A 206 -9.73 13.09 -0.51
CA ALA A 206 -10.48 13.84 0.50
C ALA A 206 -11.29 14.99 -0.12
N GLN A 207 -10.71 15.73 -1.07
CA GLN A 207 -11.42 16.80 -1.79
C GLN A 207 -12.61 16.25 -2.60
N ALA A 208 -12.43 15.11 -3.27
CA ALA A 208 -13.50 14.47 -4.03
C ALA A 208 -14.65 13.98 -3.13
N ALA A 209 -14.34 13.47 -1.93
CA ALA A 209 -15.34 13.11 -0.93
C ALA A 209 -16.09 14.36 -0.43
N ALA A 210 -15.37 15.43 -0.08
CA ALA A 210 -15.96 16.68 0.39
C ALA A 210 -16.91 17.30 -0.65
N ALA A 211 -16.51 17.31 -1.94
CA ALA A 211 -17.33 17.84 -3.04
C ALA A 211 -18.68 17.12 -3.20
N ARG A 212 -18.76 15.86 -2.79
CA ARG A 212 -19.98 15.03 -2.86
C ARG A 212 -20.67 14.86 -1.51
N GLN A 213 -20.14 15.49 -0.46
CA GLN A 213 -20.56 15.26 0.93
C GLN A 213 -20.54 13.77 1.29
N TRP A 214 -19.51 13.05 0.83
CA TRP A 214 -19.29 11.63 1.12
C TRP A 214 -18.37 11.44 2.31
N ALA A 215 -18.47 10.27 2.95
CA ALA A 215 -17.56 9.92 4.03
C ALA A 215 -16.13 9.74 3.49
N TYR A 216 -15.14 10.13 4.28
CA TYR A 216 -13.72 9.93 3.98
C TYR A 216 -13.00 9.28 5.16
N VAL A 217 -12.18 8.27 4.88
CA VAL A 217 -11.37 7.58 5.89
C VAL A 217 -9.91 7.54 5.43
N ASP A 218 -9.00 8.09 6.24
CA ASP A 218 -7.57 7.87 6.08
C ASP A 218 -7.15 6.62 6.88
N PRO A 219 -6.68 5.54 6.23
CA PRO A 219 -6.24 4.33 6.93
C PRO A 219 -4.87 4.48 7.63
N ASN A 220 -4.08 5.51 7.28
CA ASN A 220 -2.68 5.60 7.73
C ASN A 220 -2.50 5.78 9.25
N PRO A 221 -3.31 6.58 9.96
CA PRO A 221 -3.23 6.66 11.41
C PRO A 221 -3.46 5.32 12.11
N LEU A 222 -4.43 4.52 11.63
CA LEU A 222 -4.71 3.19 12.15
C LEU A 222 -3.52 2.25 11.94
N LEU A 223 -2.97 2.21 10.73
CA LEU A 223 -1.81 1.37 10.41
C LEU A 223 -0.58 1.79 11.23
N LYS A 224 -0.35 3.09 11.42
CA LYS A 224 0.71 3.60 12.28
C LYS A 224 0.54 3.16 13.73
N ALA A 225 -0.69 3.18 14.25
CA ALA A 225 -0.98 2.70 15.61
C ALA A 225 -0.73 1.19 15.75
N LEU A 226 -1.10 0.39 14.75
CA LEU A 226 -0.81 -1.05 14.73
C LEU A 226 0.70 -1.34 14.68
N ALA A 227 1.47 -0.55 13.93
CA ALA A 227 2.92 -0.64 13.92
C ALA A 227 3.54 -0.28 15.28
N ALA A 228 3.08 0.81 15.91
CA ALA A 228 3.53 1.22 17.24
C ALA A 228 3.21 0.18 18.32
N ALA A 229 2.10 -0.56 18.17
CA ALA A 229 1.72 -1.67 19.05
C ALA A 229 2.46 -2.99 18.74
N GLY A 230 3.34 -3.02 17.74
CA GLY A 230 4.09 -4.22 17.34
C GLY A 230 3.29 -5.24 16.52
N ALA A 231 2.08 -4.90 16.07
CA ALA A 231 1.26 -5.76 15.22
C ALA A 231 1.71 -5.73 13.75
N ILE A 232 2.44 -4.69 13.34
CA ILE A 232 3.18 -4.59 12.08
C ILE A 232 4.66 -4.61 12.42
N ARG A 233 5.43 -5.54 11.86
CA ARG A 233 6.83 -5.76 12.24
C ARG A 233 7.76 -5.74 11.02
N PRO A 234 8.94 -5.11 11.12
CA PRO A 234 9.92 -5.11 10.04
C PRO A 234 10.60 -6.48 9.90
N PHE A 235 11.14 -6.72 8.72
CA PHE A 235 12.09 -7.79 8.43
C PHE A 235 13.54 -7.31 8.70
N PRO A 236 14.46 -8.21 9.07
CA PRO A 236 14.21 -9.61 9.38
C PRO A 236 13.77 -9.86 10.82
N ALA A 237 12.85 -10.84 10.99
CA ALA A 237 12.56 -11.49 12.25
C ALA A 237 13.09 -12.94 12.19
N PHE A 238 14.02 -13.30 13.07
CA PHE A 238 14.61 -14.64 13.14
C PHE A 238 14.40 -15.29 14.51
N PRO A 239 14.44 -16.63 14.60
CA PRO A 239 14.59 -17.31 15.88
C PRO A 239 15.74 -16.69 16.69
N PRO A 240 15.57 -16.53 18.01
CA PRO A 240 14.50 -17.07 18.85
C PRO A 240 13.21 -16.23 18.86
N ASP A 241 13.02 -15.24 17.97
CA ASP A 241 11.75 -14.51 17.87
C ASP A 241 10.59 -15.50 17.61
N PRO A 242 9.64 -15.64 18.56
CA PRO A 242 8.56 -16.62 18.44
C PRO A 242 7.63 -16.36 17.25
N ASN A 243 7.66 -15.15 16.69
CA ASN A 243 6.82 -14.78 15.55
C ASN A 243 7.47 -15.08 14.20
N SER A 244 8.78 -15.37 14.16
CA SER A 244 9.54 -15.56 12.91
C SER A 244 8.98 -16.63 11.98
N GLY A 245 8.30 -17.66 12.51
CA GLY A 245 7.64 -18.71 11.72
C GLY A 245 6.15 -18.46 11.45
N ALA A 246 5.38 -18.04 12.45
CA ALA A 246 3.94 -17.93 12.35
C ALA A 246 3.48 -16.62 11.68
N ALA A 247 4.13 -15.51 12.03
CA ALA A 247 3.74 -14.13 11.69
C ALA A 247 5.01 -13.24 11.52
N PRO A 248 5.83 -13.49 10.48
CA PRO A 248 7.14 -12.83 10.31
C PRO A 248 7.03 -11.30 10.18
N PHE A 249 5.88 -10.78 9.77
CA PHE A 249 5.58 -9.35 9.62
C PHE A 249 4.60 -8.82 10.69
N GLY A 250 4.36 -9.60 11.74
CA GLY A 250 3.35 -9.33 12.76
C GLY A 250 1.95 -9.85 12.40
N THR A 251 0.98 -9.59 13.28
CA THR A 251 -0.39 -10.13 13.19
C THR A 251 -1.31 -9.29 12.30
N ALA A 252 -0.94 -8.04 12.00
CA ALA A 252 -1.78 -7.12 11.24
C ALA A 252 -1.57 -7.22 9.72
N LEU A 253 -0.47 -7.83 9.25
CA LEU A 253 -0.18 -8.04 7.83
C LEU A 253 -0.19 -9.53 7.49
N SER A 254 -0.46 -9.80 6.22
CA SER A 254 -0.32 -11.13 5.63
C SER A 254 1.16 -11.52 5.50
N ARG A 255 1.43 -12.78 5.16
CA ARG A 255 2.78 -13.31 4.97
C ARG A 255 3.49 -12.78 3.72
N ASP A 256 2.82 -12.03 2.86
CA ASP A 256 3.48 -11.31 1.75
C ASP A 256 4.16 -10.02 2.19
N GLY A 257 3.91 -9.54 3.42
CA GLY A 257 4.49 -8.30 3.94
C GLY A 257 3.93 -7.02 3.31
N VAL A 258 2.82 -7.12 2.56
CA VAL A 258 2.20 -6.00 1.84
C VAL A 258 0.74 -5.84 2.23
N HIS A 259 -0.06 -6.92 2.16
CA HIS A 259 -1.51 -6.83 2.34
C HIS A 259 -1.94 -6.98 3.80
N PRO A 260 -3.03 -6.33 4.24
CA PRO A 260 -3.60 -6.55 5.56
C PRO A 260 -3.94 -8.02 5.82
N SER A 261 -3.79 -8.47 7.06
CA SER A 261 -4.30 -9.79 7.47
C SER A 261 -5.84 -9.79 7.51
N THR A 262 -6.45 -10.97 7.62
CA THR A 262 -7.90 -11.11 7.80
C THR A 262 -8.41 -10.29 9.00
N ALA A 263 -7.66 -10.28 10.11
CA ALA A 263 -8.02 -9.51 11.30
C ALA A 263 -7.99 -8.00 11.03
N THR A 264 -7.00 -7.51 10.28
CA THR A 264 -6.91 -6.09 9.90
C THR A 264 -7.98 -5.70 8.87
N HIS A 265 -8.34 -6.60 7.95
CA HIS A 265 -9.48 -6.40 7.06
C HIS A 265 -10.79 -6.26 7.84
N LEU A 266 -11.00 -7.08 8.87
CA LEU A 266 -12.16 -6.95 9.77
C LEU A 266 -12.15 -5.62 10.50
N LEU A 267 -11.01 -5.21 11.05
CA LEU A 267 -10.87 -3.91 11.73
C LEU A 267 -11.16 -2.73 10.79
N LEU A 268 -10.63 -2.75 9.57
CA LEU A 268 -10.94 -1.74 8.56
C LEU A 268 -12.43 -1.74 8.23
N ALA A 269 -13.06 -2.89 8.06
CA ALA A 269 -14.49 -2.97 7.80
C ALA A 269 -15.33 -2.39 8.95
N GLN A 270 -14.91 -2.57 10.20
CA GLN A 270 -15.54 -1.95 11.37
C GLN A 270 -15.38 -0.43 11.34
N VAL A 271 -14.19 0.08 11.04
CA VAL A 271 -13.95 1.52 10.86
C VAL A 271 -14.85 2.11 9.77
N LEU A 272 -14.93 1.44 8.62
CA LEU A 272 -15.80 1.89 7.52
C LEU A 272 -17.27 1.94 7.94
N ARG A 273 -17.75 0.88 8.58
CA ARG A 273 -19.12 0.80 9.10
C ARG A 273 -19.41 1.94 10.09
N ASP A 274 -18.49 2.22 11.00
CA ASP A 274 -18.67 3.28 12.00
C ASP A 274 -18.63 4.67 11.35
N SER A 275 -17.74 4.90 10.38
CA SER A 275 -17.71 6.14 9.60
C SER A 275 -18.99 6.36 8.79
N ILE A 276 -19.54 5.30 8.19
CA ILE A 276 -20.81 5.38 7.45
C ILE A 276 -21.96 5.74 8.41
N ASN A 277 -22.07 5.04 9.56
CA ASN A 277 -23.10 5.33 10.54
C ASN A 277 -23.02 6.76 11.07
N ALA A 278 -21.80 7.24 11.36
CA ALA A 278 -21.58 8.61 11.84
C ALA A 278 -21.93 9.67 10.78
N HIS A 279 -21.52 9.47 9.53
CA HIS A 279 -21.69 10.44 8.46
C HIS A 279 -23.11 10.49 7.90
N TYR A 280 -23.75 9.33 7.73
CA TYR A 280 -25.07 9.20 7.10
C TYR A 280 -26.22 9.03 8.09
N HIS A 281 -25.93 9.06 9.40
CA HIS A 281 -26.89 8.70 10.45
C HIS A 281 -27.54 7.33 10.22
N ALA A 282 -26.78 6.41 9.64
CA ALA A 282 -27.22 5.06 9.35
C ALA A 282 -27.17 4.17 10.62
N ALA A 283 -27.81 3.00 10.54
CA ALA A 283 -27.87 2.00 11.60
C ALA A 283 -27.33 0.65 11.13
N ILE A 284 -26.22 0.64 10.38
CA ILE A 284 -25.57 -0.60 9.93
C ILE A 284 -25.17 -1.42 11.17
N PRO A 285 -25.56 -2.70 11.31
CA PRO A 285 -25.19 -3.52 12.46
C PRO A 285 -23.68 -3.71 12.64
N ALA A 286 -23.26 -4.08 13.84
CA ALA A 286 -21.85 -4.35 14.12
C ALA A 286 -21.40 -5.60 13.37
N ILE A 287 -20.18 -5.58 12.85
CA ILE A 287 -19.60 -6.74 12.16
C ILE A 287 -19.10 -7.71 13.24
N THR A 288 -19.76 -8.87 13.34
CA THR A 288 -19.33 -9.95 14.21
C THR A 288 -18.34 -10.85 13.47
N PRO A 289 -17.21 -11.24 14.09
CA PRO A 289 -16.33 -12.23 13.50
C PRO A 289 -17.09 -13.53 13.27
N VAL A 290 -17.06 -14.07 12.06
CA VAL A 290 -17.51 -15.45 11.82
C VAL A 290 -16.41 -16.36 12.38
N PRO A 291 -16.73 -17.33 13.26
CA PRO A 291 -15.75 -18.20 13.90
C PRO A 291 -14.96 -19.07 12.91
#